data_AF-A0A0J1GAX4-F1
#
_entry.id   AF-A0A0J1GAX4-F1
#
_cell.length_a   1.000
_cell.length_b   1.000
_cell.length_c   1.000
_cell.angle_alpha   90.00
_cell.angle_beta   90.00
_cell.angle_gamma   90.00
#
_symmetry.space_group_name_H-M   'P 1'
#
loop_
_entity.id
_entity.type
_entity.pdbx_description
1 polymer ?
#
loop_
_entity_poly.entity_id
_entity_poly.type
_entity_poly.pdbx_seq_one_letter_code
_entity_poly.pdbx_strand_id
1 'polypeptide(L)'
;MKVKNKRGLVIGIMTAILSIVCFISYFGYYEKRLMISGVLLAALSAVNFIRGFSKKGVLEELAENTDERDLYLVMKSSHLVIKAMNYVICGLTFTFTLLYGIFKYQYYLVIAGTLCAVLVLMFLIYLAVNIYLEKHE
;
A
#
# COMPACT_ATOMS: atom_id res chain seq x y z
N MET A 1 20.92 18.22 6.84
CA MET A 1 20.25 17.40 5.80
C MET A 1 18.86 18.01 5.57
N LYS A 2 18.58 18.65 4.42
CA LYS A 2 17.30 19.33 4.16
C LYS A 2 16.22 18.30 3.82
N VAL A 3 15.28 18.07 4.74
CA VAL A 3 14.12 17.21 4.53
C VAL A 3 13.09 17.98 3.69
N LYS A 4 12.89 17.59 2.43
CA LYS A 4 11.89 18.21 1.55
C LYS A 4 10.53 17.49 1.65
N ASN A 5 10.51 16.17 1.80
CA ASN A 5 9.28 15.37 1.91
C ASN A 5 8.90 15.09 3.38
N LYS A 6 8.30 16.08 4.05
CA LYS A 6 7.88 15.98 5.47
C LYS A 6 6.86 14.86 5.71
N ARG A 7 5.96 14.60 4.76
CA ARG A 7 4.91 13.57 4.88
C ARG A 7 5.48 12.15 4.87
N GLY A 8 6.37 11.85 3.94
CA GLY A 8 7.04 10.54 3.88
C GLY A 8 7.86 10.24 5.13
N LEU A 9 8.49 11.25 5.72
CA LEU A 9 9.26 11.12 6.95
C LEU A 9 8.35 10.85 8.17
N VAL A 10 7.24 11.57 8.30
CA VAL A 10 6.25 11.32 9.38
C VAL A 10 5.67 9.91 9.28
N ILE A 11 5.31 9.45 8.08
CA ILE A 11 4.80 8.08 7.86
C ILE A 11 5.89 7.04 8.20
N GLY A 12 7.14 7.29 7.83
CA GLY A 12 8.28 6.43 8.18
C GLY A 12 8.50 6.31 9.68
N ILE A 13 8.40 7.42 10.43
CA ILE A 13 8.49 7.43 11.89
C ILE A 13 7.32 6.66 12.52
N MET A 14 6.09 6.93 12.09
CA MET A 14 4.92 6.25 12.64
C MET A 14 4.98 4.73 12.43
N THR A 15 5.40 4.30 11.24
CA THR A 15 5.57 2.87 10.93
C THR A 15 6.75 2.24 11.67
N ALA A 16 7.82 2.99 11.95
CA ALA A 16 8.92 2.53 12.80
C ALA A 16 8.48 2.27 14.24
N ILE A 17 7.73 3.22 14.83
CA ILE A 17 7.21 3.09 16.20
C ILE A 17 6.31 1.86 16.31
N LEU A 18 5.42 1.67 15.33
CA LEU A 18 4.53 0.51 15.28
C LEU A 18 5.31 -0.82 15.17
N SER A 19 6.36 -0.85 14.35
CA SER A 19 7.25 -2.02 14.21
C SER A 19 7.91 -2.38 15.54
N ILE A 20 8.44 -1.37 16.26
CA ILE A 20 9.07 -1.56 17.58
C ILE A 20 8.06 -2.12 18.60
N VAL A 21 6.85 -1.59 18.63
CA VAL A 21 5.77 -2.09 19.51
C VAL A 21 5.44 -3.56 19.20
N CYS A 22 5.39 -3.95 17.92
CA CYS A 22 5.20 -5.34 17.51
C CYS A 22 6.34 -6.25 17.99
N PHE A 23 7.60 -5.80 17.90
CA PHE A 23 8.74 -6.57 18.38
C PHE A 23 8.77 -6.69 19.91
N ILE A 24 8.45 -5.62 20.65
CA ILE A 24 8.34 -5.68 22.13
C ILE A 24 7.24 -6.66 22.54
N SER A 25 6.08 -6.58 21.89
CA SER A 25 4.95 -7.46 22.17
C SER A 25 5.26 -8.93 21.81
N TYR A 26 6.11 -9.17 20.80
CA TYR A 26 6.55 -10.52 20.44
C TYR A 26 7.36 -11.17 21.57
N PHE A 27 8.25 -10.45 22.25
CA PHE A 27 9.00 -11.00 23.39
C PHE A 27 8.12 -11.33 24.60
N GLY A 28 6.95 -10.68 24.75
CA GLY A 28 6.00 -10.96 25.83
C GLY A 28 5.10 -12.17 25.57
N TYR A 29 4.56 -12.29 24.35
CA TYR A 29 3.52 -13.28 24.03
C TYR A 29 3.99 -14.44 23.14
N TYR A 30 5.18 -14.36 22.53
CA TYR A 30 5.75 -15.38 21.61
C TYR A 30 4.85 -15.76 20.41
N GLU A 31 3.94 -14.86 20.01
CA GLU A 31 3.04 -15.08 18.88
C GLU A 31 3.73 -14.81 17.53
N LYS A 32 3.81 -15.85 16.67
CA LYS A 32 4.48 -15.78 15.36
C LYS A 32 3.88 -14.72 14.42
N ARG A 33 2.60 -14.37 14.60
CA ARG A 33 1.91 -13.32 13.83
C ARG A 33 2.52 -11.94 14.07
N LEU A 34 2.94 -11.65 15.31
CA LEU A 34 3.54 -10.37 15.67
C LEU A 34 4.93 -10.22 15.04
N MET A 35 5.71 -11.29 14.97
CA MET A 35 7.01 -11.31 14.30
C MET A 35 6.89 -10.96 12.81
N ILE A 36 5.95 -11.59 12.10
CA ILE A 36 5.73 -11.35 10.66
C ILE A 36 5.28 -9.89 10.43
N SER A 37 4.36 -9.39 11.26
CA SER A 37 3.88 -8.00 11.15
C SER A 37 4.99 -6.97 11.45
N GLY A 38 5.84 -7.24 12.44
CA GLY A 38 6.95 -6.36 12.82
C GLY A 38 8.00 -6.22 11.72
N VAL A 39 8.36 -7.33 11.06
CA VAL A 39 9.29 -7.35 9.92
C VAL A 39 8.72 -6.58 8.72
N LEU A 40 7.43 -6.79 8.40
CA LEU A 40 6.76 -6.05 7.32
C LEU A 40 6.75 -4.55 7.60
N LEU A 41 6.39 -4.13 8.81
CA LEU A 41 6.38 -2.72 9.21
C LEU A 41 7.79 -2.10 9.19
N ALA A 42 8.83 -2.87 9.55
CA ALA A 42 10.22 -2.41 9.48
C ALA A 42 10.66 -2.15 8.03
N ALA A 43 10.36 -3.07 7.11
CA ALA A 43 10.65 -2.89 5.69
C ALA A 43 9.90 -1.67 5.12
N LEU A 44 8.63 -1.49 5.51
CA LEU A 44 7.80 -0.37 5.09
C LEU A 44 8.35 0.97 5.63
N SER A 45 8.82 0.97 6.88
CA SER A 45 9.47 2.14 7.48
C SER A 45 10.76 2.51 6.75
N ALA A 46 11.62 1.53 6.43
CA ALA A 46 12.85 1.76 5.68
C ALA A 46 12.59 2.39 4.31
N VAL A 47 11.60 1.89 3.56
CA VAL A 47 11.19 2.47 2.26
C VAL A 47 10.71 3.92 2.43
N ASN A 48 9.94 4.22 3.47
CA ASN A 48 9.46 5.58 3.74
C ASN A 48 10.59 6.53 4.17
N PHE A 49 11.58 6.06 4.92
CA PHE A 49 12.77 6.85 5.26
C PHE A 49 13.61 7.15 4.02
N ILE A 50 13.85 6.17 3.15
CA ILE A 50 14.56 6.39 1.87
C ILE A 50 13.84 7.47 1.04
N ARG A 51 12.50 7.41 0.96
CA ARG A 51 11.67 8.42 0.27
C ARG A 51 11.66 9.79 0.97
N GLY A 52 11.81 9.83 2.29
CA GLY A 52 11.85 11.05 3.09
C GLY A 52 13.21 11.77 3.05
N PHE A 53 14.29 11.02 2.88
CA PHE A 53 15.67 11.50 2.86
C PHE A 53 16.28 11.68 1.46
N SER A 54 15.63 11.18 0.40
CA SER A 54 16.09 11.40 -0.97
C SER A 54 16.10 12.90 -1.32
N LYS A 55 17.26 13.39 -1.81
CA LYS A 55 17.53 14.81 -2.10
C LYS A 55 16.76 15.36 -3.30
N LYS A 56 16.44 14.52 -4.28
CA LYS A 56 15.45 14.78 -5.33
C LYS A 56 14.26 13.86 -5.08
N GLY A 57 13.04 14.41 -5.10
CA GLY A 57 11.87 13.56 -5.16
C GLY A 57 11.95 12.76 -6.46
N VAL A 58 11.61 11.46 -6.43
CA VAL A 58 11.53 10.63 -7.66
C VAL A 58 10.75 11.35 -8.76
N LEU A 59 9.73 12.11 -8.38
CA LEU A 59 8.92 12.97 -9.26
C LEU A 59 9.68 14.19 -9.83
N GLU A 60 10.58 14.80 -9.07
CA GLU A 60 11.35 16.00 -9.47
C GLU A 60 12.53 15.61 -10.37
N GLU A 61 13.11 14.43 -10.16
CA GLU A 61 14.16 13.85 -11.00
C GLU A 61 13.59 13.29 -12.31
N LEU A 62 12.36 12.76 -12.28
CA LEU A 62 11.60 12.45 -13.50
C LEU A 62 11.27 13.74 -14.26
N ALA A 63 10.66 14.74 -13.62
CA ALA A 63 10.16 15.94 -14.30
C ALA A 63 11.24 16.75 -15.04
N GLU A 64 12.48 16.72 -14.56
CA GLU A 64 13.62 17.43 -15.19
C GLU A 64 14.07 16.78 -16.53
N ASN A 65 13.66 15.53 -16.80
CA ASN A 65 13.99 14.75 -18.02
C ASN A 65 12.76 14.09 -18.70
N THR A 66 11.53 14.42 -18.29
CA THR A 66 10.32 13.74 -18.79
C THR A 66 9.94 14.28 -20.17
N ASP A 67 10.09 13.44 -21.20
CA ASP A 67 9.50 13.66 -22.52
C ASP A 67 7.99 13.32 -22.50
N GLU A 68 7.22 13.82 -23.46
CA GLU A 68 5.76 13.54 -23.58
C GLU A 68 5.49 12.02 -23.60
N ARG A 69 6.41 11.26 -24.19
CA ARG A 69 6.36 9.80 -24.26
C ARG A 69 6.45 9.15 -22.88
N ASP A 70 7.28 9.66 -21.99
CA ASP A 70 7.46 9.11 -20.65
C ASP A 70 6.23 9.41 -19.78
N LEU A 71 5.63 10.59 -19.96
CA LEU A 71 4.38 10.96 -19.30
C LEU A 71 3.22 10.03 -19.72
N TYR A 72 3.11 9.74 -21.03
CA TYR A 72 2.15 8.76 -21.54
C TYR A 72 2.40 7.35 -20.96
N LEU A 73 3.67 6.92 -20.88
CA LEU A 73 4.03 5.61 -20.36
C LEU A 73 3.72 5.48 -18.86
N VAL A 74 3.92 6.55 -18.08
CA VAL A 74 3.54 6.61 -16.66
C VAL A 74 2.02 6.53 -16.48
N MET A 75 1.24 7.27 -17.27
CA MET A 75 -0.22 7.22 -17.18
C MET A 75 -0.75 5.83 -17.57
N LYS A 76 -0.25 5.25 -18.67
CA LYS A 76 -0.63 3.91 -19.14
C LYS A 76 -0.26 2.81 -18.15
N SER A 77 0.96 2.86 -17.60
CA SER A 77 1.42 1.89 -16.60
C SER A 77 0.62 2.00 -15.30
N SER A 78 0.30 3.20 -14.84
CA SER A 78 -0.52 3.43 -13.64
C SER A 78 -1.91 2.81 -13.77
N HIS A 79 -2.59 3.02 -14.89
CA HIS A 79 -3.87 2.37 -15.16
C HIS A 79 -3.75 0.84 -15.22
N LEU A 80 -2.68 0.33 -15.84
CA LEU A 80 -2.45 -1.11 -15.95
C LEU A 80 -2.20 -1.75 -14.58
N VAL A 81 -1.43 -1.07 -13.71
CA VAL A 81 -1.17 -1.52 -12.33
C VAL A 81 -2.47 -1.57 -11.53
N ILE A 82 -3.31 -0.52 -11.59
CA ILE A 82 -4.61 -0.51 -10.88
C ILE A 82 -5.51 -1.65 -11.38
N LYS A 83 -5.58 -1.84 -12.69
CA LYS A 83 -6.37 -2.92 -13.31
C LYS A 83 -5.86 -4.30 -12.88
N ALA A 84 -4.54 -4.51 -12.90
CA ALA A 84 -3.92 -5.76 -12.47
C ALA A 84 -4.17 -6.03 -10.99
N MET A 85 -4.00 -5.03 -10.11
CA MET A 85 -4.29 -5.18 -8.68
C MET A 85 -5.76 -5.53 -8.43
N ASN A 86 -6.70 -4.88 -9.12
CA ASN A 86 -8.12 -5.20 -8.98
C ASN A 86 -8.42 -6.65 -9.39
N TYR A 87 -7.85 -7.14 -10.50
CA TYR A 87 -8.02 -8.55 -10.88
C TYR A 87 -7.43 -9.52 -9.86
N VAL A 88 -6.23 -9.23 -9.34
CA VAL A 88 -5.59 -10.07 -8.33
C VAL A 88 -6.43 -10.13 -7.06
N ILE A 89 -6.89 -8.99 -6.55
CA ILE A 89 -7.70 -8.96 -5.32
C ILE A 89 -9.07 -9.63 -5.55
N CYS A 90 -9.72 -9.40 -6.70
CA CYS A 90 -10.95 -10.11 -7.05
C CYS A 90 -10.75 -11.62 -7.13
N GLY A 91 -9.69 -12.07 -7.79
CA GLY A 91 -9.34 -13.49 -7.88
C GLY A 91 -9.13 -14.11 -6.50
N LEU A 92 -8.34 -13.45 -5.64
CA LEU A 92 -8.13 -13.89 -4.26
C LEU A 92 -9.44 -13.94 -3.46
N THR A 93 -10.27 -12.92 -3.57
CA THR A 93 -11.58 -12.87 -2.89
C THR A 93 -12.45 -14.06 -3.29
N PHE A 94 -12.50 -14.39 -4.59
CA PHE A 94 -13.25 -15.54 -5.09
C PHE A 94 -12.68 -16.86 -4.58
N THR A 95 -11.36 -17.02 -4.61
CA THR A 95 -10.72 -18.25 -4.10
C THR A 95 -10.97 -18.47 -2.61
N PHE A 96 -10.88 -17.43 -1.77
CA PHE A 96 -11.17 -17.55 -0.33
C PHE A 96 -12.65 -17.81 -0.05
N THR A 97 -13.55 -17.26 -0.86
CA THR A 97 -14.98 -17.57 -0.77
C THR A 97 -15.26 -19.04 -1.13
N LEU A 98 -14.61 -19.57 -2.17
CA LEU A 98 -14.70 -20.99 -2.52
C LEU A 98 -14.10 -21.90 -1.44
N LEU A 99 -12.94 -21.54 -0.88
CA LEU A 99 -12.31 -22.24 0.24
C LEU A 99 -13.24 -22.29 1.46
N TYR A 100 -13.96 -21.20 1.75
CA TYR A 100 -14.98 -21.20 2.79
C TYR A 100 -16.11 -22.19 2.48
N GLY A 101 -16.59 -22.26 1.23
CA GLY A 101 -17.63 -23.21 0.83
C GLY A 101 -17.26 -24.68 1.06
N ILE A 102 -15.97 -25.02 0.86
CA ILE A 102 -15.46 -26.39 1.02
C ILE A 102 -15.17 -26.71 2.50
N PHE A 103 -14.38 -25.87 3.16
CA PHE A 103 -13.85 -26.17 4.49
C PHE A 103 -14.73 -25.65 5.64
N LYS A 104 -15.65 -24.71 5.37
CA LYS A 104 -16.57 -24.06 6.33
C LYS A 104 -15.90 -23.38 7.53
N TYR A 105 -14.59 -23.16 7.50
CA TYR A 105 -13.92 -22.42 8.55
C TYR A 105 -14.14 -20.91 8.45
N GLN A 106 -14.54 -20.28 9.55
CA GLN A 106 -14.88 -18.85 9.59
C GLN A 106 -13.72 -17.91 9.20
N TYR A 107 -12.46 -18.33 9.37
CA TYR A 107 -11.32 -17.48 9.03
C TYR A 107 -11.25 -17.12 7.54
N TYR A 108 -11.69 -18.02 6.64
CA TYR A 108 -11.71 -17.74 5.20
C TYR A 108 -12.72 -16.66 4.83
N LEU A 109 -13.87 -16.63 5.51
CA LEU A 109 -14.90 -15.62 5.29
C LEU A 109 -14.41 -14.25 5.75
N VAL A 110 -13.73 -14.17 6.89
CA VAL A 110 -13.13 -12.92 7.37
C VAL A 110 -12.09 -12.39 6.38
N ILE A 111 -11.22 -13.26 5.84
CA ILE A 111 -10.21 -12.86 4.84
C ILE A 111 -10.86 -12.39 3.53
N ALA A 112 -11.89 -13.10 3.03
CA ALA A 112 -12.62 -12.67 1.84
C ALA A 112 -13.33 -11.33 2.06
N GLY A 113 -13.93 -11.13 3.25
CA GLY A 113 -14.60 -9.89 3.63
C GLY A 113 -13.64 -8.70 3.68
N THR A 114 -12.45 -8.87 4.25
CA THR A 114 -11.45 -7.79 4.28
C THR A 114 -10.92 -7.45 2.90
N LEU A 115 -10.67 -8.43 2.03
CA LEU A 115 -10.28 -8.20 0.63
C LEU A 115 -11.37 -7.45 -0.16
N CYS A 116 -12.64 -7.80 0.06
CA CYS A 116 -13.78 -7.11 -0.54
C CYS A 116 -13.86 -5.65 -0.08
N ALA A 117 -13.67 -5.39 1.23
CA ALA A 117 -13.64 -4.03 1.75
C ALA A 117 -12.50 -3.20 1.14
N VAL A 118 -11.32 -3.79 0.94
CA VAL A 118 -10.18 -3.14 0.28
C VAL A 118 -10.50 -2.79 -1.18
N LEU A 119 -11.16 -3.67 -1.93
CA LEU A 119 -11.61 -3.38 -3.31
C LEU A 119 -12.55 -2.18 -3.37
N VAL A 120 -13.56 -2.15 -2.50
CA VAL A 120 -14.52 -1.03 -2.43
C VAL A 120 -13.81 0.27 -2.08
N LEU A 121 -12.89 0.23 -1.10
CA LEU A 121 -12.13 1.40 -0.69
C LEU A 121 -11.23 1.93 -1.81
N MET A 122 -10.53 1.04 -2.54
CA MET A 122 -9.75 1.42 -3.72
C MET A 122 -10.62 2.11 -4.79
N PHE A 123 -11.82 1.58 -5.04
CA PHE A 123 -12.76 2.18 -5.98
C PHE A 123 -13.22 3.58 -5.53
N LEU A 124 -13.58 3.74 -4.25
CA LEU A 124 -13.99 5.03 -3.71
C LEU A 124 -12.88 6.07 -3.78
N ILE A 125 -11.64 5.69 -3.46
CA ILE A 125 -10.48 6.59 -3.58
C ILE A 125 -10.27 6.99 -5.04
N TYR A 126 -10.30 6.02 -5.97
CA TYR A 126 -10.14 6.30 -7.39
C TYR A 126 -11.20 7.28 -7.89
N LEU A 127 -12.47 7.08 -7.51
CA LEU A 127 -13.58 7.96 -7.86
C LEU A 127 -13.42 9.36 -7.24
N ALA A 128 -13.06 9.45 -5.96
CA ALA A 128 -12.86 10.72 -5.28
C ALA A 128 -11.70 11.53 -5.89
N VAL A 129 -10.59 10.87 -6.23
CA VAL A 129 -9.45 11.51 -6.90
C VAL A 129 -9.84 11.99 -8.29
N ASN A 130 -10.61 11.19 -9.05
CA ASN A 130 -11.06 11.57 -10.38
C ASN A 130 -11.97 12.81 -10.35
N ILE A 131 -12.96 12.85 -9.45
CA ILE A 131 -13.84 14.00 -9.25
C ILE A 131 -13.05 15.25 -8.81
N TYR A 132 -12.07 15.07 -7.93
CA TYR A 132 -11.22 16.17 -7.48
C TYR A 132 -10.41 16.77 -8.64
N LEU A 133 -9.80 15.92 -9.47
CA LEU A 133 -9.02 16.37 -10.63
C LEU A 133 -9.91 17.05 -11.66
N GLU A 134 -11.07 16.47 -11.99
CA GLU A 134 -12.03 17.07 -12.95
C GLU A 134 -12.53 18.45 -12.50
N LYS A 135 -12.59 18.71 -11.19
CA LYS A 135 -13.01 20.01 -10.64
C LYS A 135 -11.87 21.05 -10.57
N HIS A 136 -10.61 20.60 -10.66
CA HIS A 136 -9.43 21.44 -10.54
C HIS A 136 -8.64 21.60 -11.84
N GLU A 137 -9.07 20.96 -12.93
CA GLU A 137 -8.79 21.33 -14.32
C GLU A 137 -9.76 22.42 -14.80
#